data_AF-A0A969KEG6-F1
#
_entry.id   AF-A0A969KEG6-F1
#
_cell.length_a   1.000
_cell.length_b   1.000
_cell.length_c   1.000
_cell.angle_alpha   90.00
_cell.angle_beta   90.00
_cell.angle_gamma   90.00
#
_symmetry.space_group_name_H-M   'P 1'
#
loop_
_entity.id
_entity.type
_entity.pdbx_description
1 polymer ?
#
loop_
_entity_poly.entity_id
_entity_poly.type
_entity_poly.pdbx_seq_one_letter_code
_entity_poly.pdbx_strand_id
1 'polypeptide(L)'
;MTGDGSLNLSVTDDNYGIYIQENSGVISSETADITLTGTGGTGEDRNYGIYLHDNSDITSQGMGEISLTGTGGSGARFNNGIFADQNSAIAATTSSISLTGFGGSGSSANKGVVLDSATVTSTTGAIAIEGQGSDNTTDRNNIGLQIGSNSRVESTSGAITLEGQAGRGSDRENSGILVGADAAIASVDGDISLTGTGNVNSTGIQNHGVLIQEGTISTRGKGNITLEGISGQGSRGSGVQIDPGNVVDNNAITTTQGDIAIRGTSLLSNEELNNNGIEINRQNDTDIGTAKITSTAGGNIAITGFGGGGTERNRGIFISSQTELSTTGDGSIFLDGTARGGTVEDNQGE
;
A
#
# COMPACT_ATOMS: atom_id res chain seq x y z
N MET A 1 -8.59 -24.52 -3.74
CA MET A 1 -7.59 -25.32 -2.99
C MET A 1 -7.52 -24.78 -1.58
N THR A 2 -7.54 -25.65 -0.57
CA THR A 2 -7.33 -25.26 0.83
C THR A 2 -6.05 -25.93 1.32
N GLY A 3 -5.10 -25.17 1.86
CA GLY A 3 -3.85 -25.67 2.41
C GLY A 3 -3.65 -25.16 3.84
N ASP A 4 -3.39 -26.07 4.78
CA ASP A 4 -3.04 -25.74 6.17
C ASP A 4 -1.59 -26.15 6.41
N GLY A 5 -0.76 -25.19 6.80
CA GLY A 5 0.68 -25.34 7.00
C GLY A 5 1.08 -26.02 8.32
N SER A 6 0.20 -26.72 9.04
CA SER A 6 0.59 -27.49 10.24
C SER A 6 -0.02 -28.90 10.26
N LEU A 7 0.63 -29.96 10.73
CA LEU A 7 1.36 -30.12 11.99
C LEU A 7 2.58 -31.03 11.77
N ASN A 8 3.79 -30.48 11.79
CA ASN A 8 5.00 -31.29 11.98
C ASN A 8 5.83 -30.64 13.08
N LEU A 9 6.24 -31.44 14.07
CA LEU A 9 7.18 -31.07 15.14
C LEU A 9 8.59 -30.82 14.56
N SER A 10 8.69 -29.87 13.63
CA SER A 10 9.91 -29.45 12.95
C SER A 10 10.06 -27.96 13.18
N VAL A 11 11.02 -27.60 14.01
CA VAL A 11 11.40 -26.23 14.40
C VAL A 11 12.12 -25.50 13.25
N THR A 12 11.76 -25.79 12.01
CA THR A 12 12.43 -25.23 10.82
C THR A 12 11.61 -24.09 10.24
N ASP A 13 12.31 -23.09 9.70
CA ASP A 13 11.74 -22.01 8.89
C ASP A 13 10.89 -22.56 7.73
N ASP A 14 10.09 -21.68 7.12
CA ASP A 14 9.42 -21.90 5.83
C ASP A 14 8.20 -22.87 5.88
N ASN A 15 7.19 -22.56 6.70
CA ASN A 15 5.94 -23.32 6.72
C ASN A 15 4.82 -22.57 5.99
N TYR A 16 4.60 -22.94 4.73
CA TYR A 16 3.63 -22.31 3.84
C TYR A 16 2.29 -23.05 3.84
N GLY A 17 1.18 -22.31 3.88
CA GLY A 17 -0.16 -22.91 3.73
C GLY A 17 -0.40 -23.43 2.31
N ILE A 18 -0.13 -22.57 1.32
CA ILE A 18 -0.08 -22.91 -0.10
C ILE A 18 1.23 -22.37 -0.66
N TYR A 19 2.00 -23.21 -1.34
CA TYR A 19 3.23 -22.82 -2.02
C TYR A 19 3.18 -23.19 -3.50
N ILE A 20 3.39 -22.20 -4.36
CA ILE A 20 3.41 -22.35 -5.82
C ILE A 20 4.79 -21.89 -6.31
N GLN A 21 5.53 -22.78 -6.96
CA GLN A 21 6.86 -22.51 -7.53
C GLN A 21 7.00 -23.06 -8.95
N GLU A 22 8.06 -22.61 -9.64
CA GLU A 22 8.41 -22.88 -11.03
C GLU A 22 8.14 -24.32 -11.54
N ASN A 23 7.81 -24.45 -12.83
CA ASN A 23 7.54 -25.70 -13.56
C ASN A 23 6.39 -26.58 -13.00
N SER A 24 5.66 -26.11 -11.98
CA SER A 24 4.68 -26.93 -11.24
C SER A 24 3.29 -26.30 -11.09
N GLY A 25 3.10 -24.99 -11.30
CA GLY A 25 1.86 -24.34 -10.88
C GLY A 25 1.43 -23.17 -11.74
N VAL A 26 0.95 -23.45 -12.94
CA VAL A 26 -0.06 -22.58 -13.56
C VAL A 26 -1.40 -23.01 -13.01
N ILE A 27 -2.01 -22.21 -12.16
CA ILE A 27 -3.42 -22.40 -11.81
C ILE A 27 -4.23 -21.62 -12.82
N SER A 28 -4.83 -22.33 -13.77
CA SER A 28 -5.63 -21.71 -14.83
C SER A 28 -7.06 -22.19 -14.83
N SER A 29 -7.96 -21.28 -15.19
CA SER A 29 -9.37 -21.59 -15.42
C SER A 29 -9.90 -20.73 -16.56
N GLU A 30 -10.75 -21.33 -17.39
CA GLU A 30 -11.46 -20.60 -18.43
C GLU A 30 -12.72 -19.91 -17.87
N THR A 31 -13.47 -20.58 -17.00
CA THR A 31 -14.80 -20.10 -16.56
C THR A 31 -15.11 -20.34 -15.09
N ALA A 32 -14.45 -21.30 -14.45
CA ALA A 32 -14.64 -21.58 -13.03
C ALA A 32 -13.81 -20.62 -12.17
N ASP A 33 -14.31 -20.32 -10.98
CA ASP A 33 -13.58 -19.51 -10.01
C ASP A 33 -12.32 -20.24 -9.54
N ILE A 34 -11.25 -19.48 -9.30
CA ILE A 34 -10.03 -19.94 -8.66
C ILE A 34 -10.04 -19.40 -7.23
N THR A 35 -10.34 -20.28 -6.27
CA THR A 35 -10.27 -19.93 -4.83
C THR A 35 -9.10 -20.64 -4.16
N LEU A 36 -8.21 -19.88 -3.53
CA LEU A 36 -7.10 -20.39 -2.72
C LEU A 36 -7.23 -19.88 -1.29
N THR A 37 -7.15 -20.78 -0.33
CA THR A 37 -7.10 -20.42 1.10
C THR A 37 -5.92 -21.11 1.74
N GLY A 38 -4.96 -20.33 2.25
CA GLY A 38 -3.71 -20.84 2.82
C GLY A 38 -3.42 -20.25 4.20
N THR A 39 -3.05 -21.11 5.15
CA THR A 39 -2.60 -20.70 6.49
C THR A 39 -1.17 -21.16 6.74
N GLY A 40 -0.27 -20.24 7.06
CA GLY A 40 1.12 -20.53 7.40
C GLY A 40 1.26 -21.30 8.71
N GLY A 41 2.33 -22.07 8.84
CA GLY A 41 2.58 -22.93 10.01
C GLY A 41 3.19 -22.21 11.23
N THR A 42 3.90 -22.97 12.05
CA THR A 42 4.43 -22.52 13.35
C THR A 42 5.96 -22.52 13.42
N GLY A 43 6.66 -22.45 12.28
CA GLY A 43 8.13 -22.38 12.23
C GLY A 43 8.66 -21.06 12.80
N GLU A 44 9.99 -20.94 12.89
CA GLU A 44 10.62 -19.76 13.48
C GLU A 44 10.35 -18.49 12.66
N ASP A 45 10.63 -18.47 11.36
CA ASP A 45 10.32 -17.37 10.45
C ASP A 45 9.66 -17.84 9.14
N ARG A 46 9.17 -16.89 8.32
CA ARG A 46 8.66 -17.12 6.95
C ARG A 46 7.48 -18.09 6.85
N ASN A 47 6.52 -18.00 7.78
CA ASN A 47 5.33 -18.83 7.71
C ASN A 47 4.25 -18.12 6.87
N TYR A 48 4.31 -18.24 5.55
CA TYR A 48 3.37 -17.58 4.64
C TYR A 48 2.04 -18.32 4.52
N GLY A 49 0.92 -17.60 4.44
CA GLY A 49 -0.38 -18.20 4.14
C GLY A 49 -0.42 -18.76 2.72
N ILE A 50 -0.22 -17.88 1.74
CA ILE A 50 -0.06 -18.23 0.33
C ILE A 50 1.25 -17.62 -0.17
N TYR A 51 2.08 -18.45 -0.81
CA TYR A 51 3.35 -18.03 -1.39
C TYR A 51 3.44 -18.40 -2.87
N LEU A 52 3.54 -17.36 -3.71
CA LEU A 52 3.80 -17.44 -5.14
C LEU A 52 5.25 -17.04 -5.38
N HIS A 53 6.06 -17.96 -5.89
CA HIS A 53 7.50 -17.79 -6.02
C HIS A 53 8.00 -18.20 -7.39
N ASP A 54 9.02 -17.50 -7.89
CA ASP A 54 9.78 -17.87 -9.10
C ASP A 54 8.90 -18.18 -10.33
N ASN A 55 8.42 -17.13 -10.99
CA ASN A 55 7.61 -17.21 -12.20
C ASN A 55 6.34 -18.09 -12.04
N SER A 56 5.65 -17.97 -10.90
CA SER A 56 4.41 -18.71 -10.65
C SER A 56 3.16 -17.92 -11.06
N ASP A 57 2.23 -18.58 -11.77
CA ASP A 57 1.11 -17.91 -12.42
C ASP A 57 -0.26 -18.42 -11.94
N ILE A 58 -1.17 -17.50 -11.63
CA ILE A 58 -2.59 -17.76 -11.45
C ILE A 58 -3.36 -16.97 -12.50
N THR A 59 -4.08 -17.66 -13.39
CA THR A 59 -4.71 -17.03 -14.56
C THR A 59 -6.17 -17.40 -14.73
N SER A 60 -7.07 -16.43 -14.89
CA SER A 60 -8.45 -16.63 -15.32
C SER A 60 -8.68 -16.00 -16.70
N GLN A 61 -9.04 -16.84 -17.68
CA GLN A 61 -9.17 -16.42 -19.07
C GLN A 61 -10.60 -15.97 -19.45
N GLY A 62 -11.57 -16.18 -18.57
CA GLY A 62 -12.97 -15.81 -18.80
C GLY A 62 -13.63 -15.22 -17.57
N MET A 63 -14.80 -15.75 -17.21
CA MET A 63 -15.66 -15.14 -16.18
C MET A 63 -15.36 -15.60 -14.75
N GLY A 64 -14.51 -16.62 -14.56
CA GLY A 64 -14.22 -17.16 -13.24
C GLY A 64 -13.38 -16.19 -12.40
N GLU A 65 -13.83 -15.84 -11.21
CA GLU A 65 -13.13 -14.92 -10.31
C GLU A 65 -11.85 -15.54 -9.75
N ILE A 66 -10.85 -14.71 -9.45
CA ILE A 66 -9.67 -15.14 -8.70
C ILE A 66 -9.81 -14.61 -7.27
N SER A 67 -9.86 -15.50 -6.29
CA SER A 67 -9.99 -15.16 -4.86
C SER A 67 -8.91 -15.88 -4.05
N LEU A 68 -8.00 -15.10 -3.47
CA LEU A 68 -6.93 -15.60 -2.61
C LEU A 68 -7.12 -15.09 -1.20
N THR A 69 -7.11 -15.99 -0.23
CA THR A 69 -7.13 -15.65 1.20
C THR A 69 -5.95 -16.30 1.88
N GLY A 70 -5.00 -15.49 2.35
CA GLY A 70 -3.78 -15.97 3.01
C GLY A 70 -3.67 -15.47 4.43
N THR A 71 -3.37 -16.35 5.37
CA THR A 71 -3.09 -16.02 6.78
C THR A 71 -1.68 -16.46 7.14
N GLY A 72 -0.83 -15.53 7.56
CA GLY A 72 0.51 -15.84 8.04
C GLY A 72 0.48 -16.66 9.33
N GLY A 73 1.54 -17.43 9.56
CA GLY A 73 1.71 -18.30 10.71
C GLY A 73 2.14 -17.60 12.00
N SER A 74 2.57 -18.38 12.99
CA SER A 74 2.85 -17.88 14.35
C SER A 74 4.33 -17.68 14.70
N GLY A 75 5.22 -17.75 13.71
CA GLY A 75 6.65 -17.51 13.90
C GLY A 75 6.98 -16.10 14.36
N ALA A 76 8.25 -15.83 14.64
CA ALA A 76 8.71 -14.53 15.08
C ALA A 76 8.58 -13.45 14.00
N ARG A 77 8.99 -13.72 12.76
CA ARG A 77 9.04 -12.72 11.68
C ARG A 77 8.64 -13.24 10.32
N PHE A 78 8.35 -12.30 9.42
CA PHE A 78 8.04 -12.56 8.01
C PHE A 78 6.87 -13.53 7.85
N ASN A 79 5.85 -13.46 8.70
CA ASN A 79 4.66 -14.28 8.57
C ASN A 79 3.63 -13.54 7.72
N ASN A 80 3.87 -13.47 6.40
CA ASN A 80 2.95 -12.76 5.50
C ASN A 80 1.68 -13.56 5.23
N GLY A 81 0.54 -12.88 5.09
CA GLY A 81 -0.71 -13.51 4.65
C GLY A 81 -0.57 -14.04 3.23
N ILE A 82 -0.32 -13.14 2.28
CA ILE A 82 -0.01 -13.47 0.88
C ILE A 82 1.34 -12.85 0.53
N PHE A 83 2.22 -13.65 -0.05
CA PHE A 83 3.47 -13.17 -0.63
C PHE A 83 3.59 -13.65 -2.07
N ALA A 84 3.78 -12.72 -3.00
CA ALA A 84 4.11 -13.01 -4.38
C ALA A 84 5.43 -12.32 -4.73
N ASP A 85 6.41 -13.08 -5.23
CA ASP A 85 7.69 -12.53 -5.64
C ASP A 85 8.25 -13.12 -6.94
N GLN A 86 9.40 -12.59 -7.36
CA GLN A 86 10.23 -13.11 -8.45
C GLN A 86 9.46 -13.42 -9.73
N ASN A 87 8.84 -12.38 -10.28
CA ASN A 87 8.06 -12.38 -11.52
C ASN A 87 6.79 -13.24 -11.49
N SER A 88 6.29 -13.61 -10.32
CA SER A 88 4.99 -14.28 -10.21
C SER A 88 3.85 -13.36 -10.66
N ALA A 89 2.81 -13.94 -11.27
CA ALA A 89 1.69 -13.21 -11.83
C ALA A 89 0.32 -13.73 -11.38
N ILE A 90 -0.61 -12.80 -11.17
CA ILE A 90 -2.03 -13.05 -10.94
C ILE A 90 -2.80 -12.26 -11.99
N ALA A 91 -3.43 -12.95 -12.95
CA ALA A 91 -3.99 -12.32 -14.14
C ALA A 91 -5.42 -12.76 -14.42
N ALA A 92 -6.30 -11.80 -14.70
CA ALA A 92 -7.66 -12.03 -15.17
C ALA A 92 -7.90 -11.26 -16.48
N THR A 93 -8.83 -11.75 -17.31
CA THR A 93 -9.27 -10.97 -18.47
C THR A 93 -10.49 -10.13 -18.13
N THR A 94 -11.60 -10.79 -17.81
CA THR A 94 -12.88 -10.12 -17.53
C THR A 94 -13.36 -10.24 -16.10
N SER A 95 -12.85 -11.21 -15.35
CA SER A 95 -13.25 -11.45 -13.97
C SER A 95 -12.47 -10.61 -12.97
N SER A 96 -13.04 -10.49 -11.77
CA SER A 96 -12.41 -9.79 -10.65
C SER A 96 -11.22 -10.60 -10.09
N ILE A 97 -10.27 -9.87 -9.51
CA ILE A 97 -9.21 -10.41 -8.67
C ILE A 97 -9.41 -9.86 -7.26
N SER A 98 -9.48 -10.73 -6.27
CA SER A 98 -9.56 -10.39 -4.85
C SER A 98 -8.44 -11.07 -4.09
N LEU A 99 -7.56 -10.29 -3.48
CA LEU A 99 -6.48 -10.78 -2.61
C LEU A 99 -6.73 -10.27 -1.19
N THR A 100 -6.90 -11.16 -0.22
CA THR A 100 -7.07 -10.81 1.19
C THR A 100 -5.98 -11.49 2.01
N GLY A 101 -5.10 -10.69 2.62
CA GLY A 101 -3.96 -11.18 3.38
C GLY A 101 -3.95 -10.70 4.82
N PHE A 102 -3.75 -11.63 5.76
CA PHE A 102 -3.58 -11.36 7.19
C PHE A 102 -2.16 -11.73 7.63
N GLY A 103 -1.41 -10.76 8.13
CA GLY A 103 -0.11 -10.99 8.74
C GLY A 103 -0.23 -11.86 9.99
N GLY A 104 0.69 -12.80 10.16
CA GLY A 104 0.73 -13.75 11.26
C GLY A 104 1.17 -13.15 12.59
N SER A 105 0.96 -13.86 13.71
CA SER A 105 1.03 -13.32 15.07
C SER A 105 2.43 -12.99 15.62
N GLY A 106 3.45 -12.94 14.76
CA GLY A 106 4.83 -12.63 15.12
C GLY A 106 5.04 -11.17 15.55
N SER A 107 6.29 -10.84 15.91
CA SER A 107 6.65 -9.53 16.48
C SER A 107 7.03 -8.47 15.44
N SER A 108 7.67 -8.83 14.32
CA SER A 108 8.07 -7.87 13.27
C SER A 108 7.94 -8.41 11.85
N ALA A 109 7.84 -7.49 10.89
CA ALA A 109 7.79 -7.78 9.46
C ALA A 109 6.63 -8.73 9.05
N ASN A 110 5.51 -8.71 9.78
CA ASN A 110 4.34 -9.54 9.50
C ASN A 110 3.31 -8.74 8.72
N LYS A 111 3.26 -8.97 7.41
CA LYS A 111 2.48 -8.14 6.48
C LYS A 111 1.24 -8.87 6.00
N GLY A 112 0.19 -8.13 5.67
CA GLY A 112 -1.03 -8.72 5.11
C GLY A 112 -0.77 -9.29 3.72
N VAL A 113 -0.50 -8.40 2.77
CA VAL A 113 -0.17 -8.74 1.38
C VAL A 113 1.15 -8.09 0.99
N VAL A 114 2.00 -8.85 0.31
CA VAL A 114 3.27 -8.38 -0.24
C VAL A 114 3.39 -8.81 -1.69
N LEU A 115 3.60 -7.84 -2.58
CA LEU A 115 4.01 -8.06 -3.97
C LEU A 115 5.44 -7.54 -4.13
N ASP A 116 6.41 -8.37 -4.51
CA ASP A 116 7.80 -7.92 -4.72
C ASP A 116 8.36 -8.44 -6.05
N SER A 117 8.51 -7.55 -7.03
CA SER A 117 8.71 -7.93 -8.43
C SER A 117 7.59 -8.87 -8.93
N ALA A 118 6.35 -8.62 -8.52
CA ALA A 118 5.18 -9.42 -8.89
C ALA A 118 4.13 -8.58 -9.64
N THR A 119 3.29 -9.23 -10.42
CA THR A 119 2.30 -8.56 -11.28
C THR A 119 0.87 -9.02 -10.97
N VAL A 120 -0.05 -8.08 -10.76
CA VAL A 120 -1.50 -8.32 -10.65
C VAL A 120 -2.19 -7.55 -11.77
N THR A 121 -2.87 -8.24 -12.68
CA THR A 121 -3.44 -7.61 -13.88
C THR A 121 -4.87 -8.03 -14.18
N SER A 122 -5.69 -7.09 -14.62
CA SER A 122 -6.99 -7.37 -15.21
C SER A 122 -7.25 -6.52 -16.45
N THR A 123 -8.02 -7.00 -17.43
CA THR A 123 -8.43 -6.12 -18.53
C THR A 123 -9.64 -5.28 -18.10
N THR A 124 -10.72 -5.93 -17.69
CA THR A 124 -11.99 -5.24 -17.39
C THR A 124 -12.55 -5.55 -16.00
N GLY A 125 -12.09 -6.62 -15.35
CA GLY A 125 -12.51 -6.93 -14.00
C GLY A 125 -11.82 -6.07 -12.96
N ALA A 126 -12.49 -5.82 -11.84
CA ALA A 126 -11.90 -5.06 -10.74
C ALA A 126 -10.75 -5.83 -10.08
N ILE A 127 -9.77 -5.10 -9.56
CA ILE A 127 -8.70 -5.62 -8.71
C ILE A 127 -8.94 -5.06 -7.31
N ALA A 128 -9.17 -5.94 -6.34
CA ALA A 128 -9.26 -5.61 -4.92
C ALA A 128 -8.14 -6.31 -4.16
N ILE A 129 -7.33 -5.54 -3.42
CA ILE A 129 -6.26 -6.08 -2.58
C ILE A 129 -6.43 -5.50 -1.18
N GLU A 130 -6.70 -6.37 -0.21
CA GLU A 130 -6.85 -6.05 1.19
C GLU A 130 -5.73 -6.71 1.99
N GLY A 131 -4.95 -5.90 2.71
CA GLY A 131 -3.87 -6.38 3.56
C GLY A 131 -3.98 -5.85 4.98
N GLN A 132 -4.00 -6.75 5.96
CA GLN A 132 -3.89 -6.42 7.38
C GLN A 132 -2.55 -6.95 7.93
N GLY A 133 -1.72 -6.06 8.46
CA GLY A 133 -0.53 -6.44 9.22
C GLY A 133 -0.90 -7.11 10.54
N SER A 134 0.06 -7.70 11.24
CA SER A 134 -0.24 -8.47 12.46
C SER A 134 -0.88 -7.63 13.59
N ASP A 135 -1.94 -8.17 14.20
CA ASP A 135 -2.64 -7.54 15.34
C ASP A 135 -1.88 -7.65 16.68
N ASN A 136 -0.74 -8.35 16.73
CA ASN A 136 -0.07 -8.74 17.99
C ASN A 136 1.40 -8.33 18.07
N THR A 137 1.74 -7.14 17.59
CA THR A 137 3.15 -6.77 17.37
C THR A 137 3.70 -5.84 18.45
N THR A 138 5.02 -5.95 18.68
CA THR A 138 5.79 -5.06 19.58
C THR A 138 7.05 -4.53 18.89
N ASP A 139 7.21 -4.75 17.58
CA ASP A 139 8.38 -4.35 16.79
C ASP A 139 7.95 -3.93 15.35
N ARG A 140 8.87 -3.44 14.52
CA ARG A 140 8.61 -2.69 13.28
C ARG A 140 8.12 -3.48 12.05
N ASN A 141 7.74 -2.74 11.01
CA ASN A 141 7.47 -3.20 9.63
C ASN A 141 6.26 -4.14 9.44
N ASN A 142 5.23 -4.00 10.27
CA ASN A 142 3.97 -4.74 10.15
C ASN A 142 3.01 -3.98 9.23
N ILE A 143 3.33 -3.99 7.94
CA ILE A 143 2.60 -3.26 6.90
C ILE A 143 1.31 -4.01 6.53
N GLY A 144 0.22 -3.28 6.29
CA GLY A 144 -1.02 -3.89 5.78
C GLY A 144 -0.80 -4.47 4.39
N LEU A 145 -0.55 -3.58 3.44
CA LEU A 145 -0.32 -3.89 2.03
C LEU A 145 0.99 -3.27 1.55
N GLN A 146 1.89 -4.08 1.01
CA GLN A 146 3.11 -3.63 0.35
C GLN A 146 3.10 -3.98 -1.14
N ILE A 147 3.07 -2.95 -1.98
CA ILE A 147 3.44 -3.02 -3.39
C ILE A 147 4.93 -2.69 -3.46
N GLY A 148 5.76 -3.73 -3.34
CA GLY A 148 7.22 -3.67 -3.29
C GLY A 148 7.88 -3.39 -4.63
N SER A 149 9.20 -3.56 -4.68
CA SER A 149 10.01 -3.04 -5.78
C SER A 149 9.67 -3.70 -7.10
N ASN A 150 9.60 -2.92 -8.18
CA ASN A 150 9.29 -3.40 -9.54
C ASN A 150 7.93 -4.13 -9.68
N SER A 151 7.05 -4.05 -8.68
CA SER A 151 5.73 -4.68 -8.74
C SER A 151 4.75 -3.86 -9.57
N ARG A 152 3.80 -4.55 -10.21
CA ARG A 152 2.77 -3.93 -11.07
C ARG A 152 1.38 -4.33 -10.62
N VAL A 153 0.48 -3.36 -10.46
CA VAL A 153 -0.96 -3.59 -10.31
C VAL A 153 -1.67 -2.82 -11.41
N GLU A 154 -2.18 -3.51 -12.42
CA GLU A 154 -2.67 -2.85 -13.63
C GLU A 154 -4.04 -3.31 -14.09
N SER A 155 -4.85 -2.34 -14.52
CA SER A 155 -6.15 -2.58 -15.14
C SER A 155 -6.28 -1.81 -16.46
N THR A 156 -7.18 -2.23 -17.35
CA THR A 156 -7.62 -1.33 -18.43
C THR A 156 -8.83 -0.52 -17.99
N SER A 157 -9.92 -1.16 -17.58
CA SER A 157 -11.17 -0.46 -17.24
C SER A 157 -11.80 -0.86 -15.92
N GLY A 158 -11.40 -1.98 -15.32
CA GLY A 158 -11.80 -2.33 -13.97
C GLY A 158 -11.17 -1.41 -12.94
N ALA A 159 -11.89 -1.08 -11.87
CA ALA A 159 -11.33 -0.30 -10.78
C ALA A 159 -10.21 -1.07 -10.05
N ILE A 160 -9.24 -0.34 -9.51
CA ILE A 160 -8.21 -0.87 -8.63
C ILE A 160 -8.46 -0.31 -7.23
N THR A 161 -8.80 -1.17 -6.28
CA THR A 161 -9.03 -0.80 -4.88
C THR A 161 -7.99 -1.49 -4.00
N LEU A 162 -7.17 -0.70 -3.33
CA LEU A 162 -6.13 -1.17 -2.44
C LEU A 162 -6.44 -0.70 -1.01
N GLU A 163 -6.59 -1.64 -0.10
CA GLU A 163 -6.89 -1.38 1.30
C GLU A 163 -5.79 -1.98 2.18
N GLY A 164 -5.21 -1.16 3.05
CA GLY A 164 -4.10 -1.55 3.89
C GLY A 164 -4.27 -1.07 5.32
N GLN A 165 -4.29 -1.99 6.28
CA GLN A 165 -4.24 -1.70 7.70
C GLN A 165 -2.94 -2.20 8.29
N ALA A 166 -2.12 -1.30 8.83
CA ALA A 166 -0.91 -1.69 9.52
C ALA A 166 -1.24 -2.48 10.80
N GLY A 167 -0.30 -3.34 11.20
CA GLY A 167 -0.41 -4.13 12.43
C GLY A 167 -0.56 -3.26 13.68
N ARG A 168 -1.12 -3.85 14.74
CA ARG A 168 -1.32 -3.20 16.05
C ARG A 168 -0.13 -3.50 16.96
N GLY A 169 0.44 -2.46 17.57
CA GLY A 169 1.70 -2.55 18.33
C GLY A 169 2.29 -1.18 18.72
N SER A 170 3.42 -1.15 19.42
CA SER A 170 4.11 0.06 19.94
C SER A 170 5.12 0.72 18.96
N ASP A 171 5.02 0.43 17.66
CA ASP A 171 6.23 0.34 16.82
C ASP A 171 6.35 1.45 15.76
N ARG A 172 7.44 1.36 15.00
CA ARG A 172 7.85 2.33 13.97
C ARG A 172 7.68 1.74 12.57
N GLU A 173 7.59 2.60 11.55
CA GLU A 173 7.56 2.21 10.12
C GLU A 173 6.36 1.32 9.74
N ASN A 174 5.27 1.38 10.50
CA ASN A 174 4.07 0.57 10.26
C ASN A 174 3.08 1.34 9.38
N SER A 175 3.21 1.18 8.06
CA SER A 175 2.32 1.80 7.08
C SER A 175 1.09 0.96 6.78
N GLY A 176 -0.05 1.59 6.56
CA GLY A 176 -1.24 0.89 6.03
C GLY A 176 -0.95 0.34 4.64
N ILE A 177 -0.59 1.23 3.72
CA ILE A 177 -0.14 0.92 2.37
C ILE A 177 1.27 1.48 2.16
N LEU A 178 2.16 0.66 1.60
CA LEU A 178 3.47 1.08 1.07
C LEU A 178 3.53 0.77 -0.43
N VAL A 179 3.79 1.79 -1.25
CA VAL A 179 4.12 1.67 -2.67
C VAL A 179 5.60 2.01 -2.82
N GLY A 180 6.43 1.01 -3.08
CA GLY A 180 7.89 1.10 -3.07
C GLY A 180 8.51 1.48 -4.42
N ALA A 181 9.85 1.44 -4.46
CA ALA A 181 10.64 1.89 -5.60
C ALA A 181 10.30 1.15 -6.89
N ASP A 182 10.10 1.90 -7.98
CA ASP A 182 9.74 1.38 -9.30
C ASP A 182 8.42 0.58 -9.35
N ALA A 183 7.64 0.58 -8.26
CA ALA A 183 6.30 0.02 -8.27
C ALA A 183 5.37 0.89 -9.12
N ALA A 184 4.46 0.25 -9.86
CA ALA A 184 3.49 0.93 -10.70
C ALA A 184 2.08 0.43 -10.44
N ILE A 185 1.17 1.36 -10.13
CA ILE A 185 -0.27 1.10 -10.06
C ILE A 185 -0.91 1.89 -11.21
N ALA A 186 -1.52 1.20 -12.18
CA ALA A 186 -1.98 1.86 -13.40
C ALA A 186 -3.34 1.38 -13.88
N SER A 187 -4.12 2.32 -14.41
CA SER A 187 -5.37 2.04 -15.10
C SER A 187 -5.49 2.86 -16.38
N VAL A 188 -6.36 2.46 -17.32
CA VAL A 188 -6.77 3.36 -18.40
C VAL A 188 -8.00 4.15 -17.93
N ASP A 189 -9.14 3.48 -17.81
CA ASP A 189 -10.42 4.11 -17.50
C ASP A 189 -10.97 3.79 -16.11
N GLY A 190 -10.50 2.72 -15.47
CA GLY A 190 -10.93 2.36 -14.11
C GLY A 190 -10.33 3.30 -13.08
N ASP A 191 -11.11 3.65 -12.05
CA ASP A 191 -10.64 4.43 -10.92
C ASP A 191 -9.57 3.66 -10.12
N ILE A 192 -8.64 4.39 -9.51
CA ILE A 192 -7.66 3.84 -8.57
C ILE A 192 -7.92 4.45 -7.19
N SER A 193 -8.16 3.61 -6.20
CA SER A 193 -8.38 4.02 -4.80
C SER A 193 -7.41 3.31 -3.88
N LEU A 194 -6.66 4.07 -3.07
CA LEU A 194 -5.80 3.56 -2.02
C LEU A 194 -6.32 4.06 -0.67
N THR A 195 -6.71 3.15 0.21
CA THR A 195 -7.16 3.45 1.57
C THR A 195 -6.20 2.81 2.58
N GLY A 196 -5.36 3.63 3.20
CA GLY A 196 -4.32 3.18 4.12
C GLY A 196 -4.52 3.69 5.54
N THR A 197 -4.47 2.79 6.52
CA THR A 197 -4.47 3.14 7.94
C THR A 197 -3.19 2.62 8.60
N GLY A 198 -2.35 3.54 9.09
CA GLY A 198 -1.16 3.22 9.88
C GLY A 198 -1.54 2.65 11.25
N ASN A 199 -0.54 2.29 12.05
CA ASN A 199 -0.80 1.67 13.36
C ASN A 199 -1.45 2.68 14.35
N VAL A 200 -2.76 2.63 14.47
CA VAL A 200 -3.58 3.55 15.29
C VAL A 200 -3.36 3.41 16.80
N ASN A 201 -2.62 2.41 17.25
CA ASN A 201 -2.34 2.15 18.66
C ASN A 201 -0.85 2.35 19.03
N SER A 202 -0.04 2.83 18.08
CA SER A 202 1.40 2.97 18.28
C SER A 202 1.80 4.23 19.03
N THR A 203 2.90 4.14 19.77
CA THR A 203 3.66 5.29 20.32
C THR A 203 4.97 5.53 19.57
N GLY A 204 5.26 4.76 18.52
CA GLY A 204 6.47 4.83 17.71
C GLY A 204 6.47 5.98 16.69
N ILE A 205 7.28 5.84 15.64
CA ILE A 205 7.53 6.91 14.64
C ILE A 205 7.28 6.41 13.22
N GLN A 206 6.95 7.32 12.29
CA GLN A 206 6.82 7.00 10.85
C GLN A 206 5.75 5.93 10.55
N ASN A 207 4.60 6.03 11.22
CA ASN A 207 3.45 5.19 10.94
C ASN A 207 2.52 5.92 9.97
N HIS A 208 2.56 5.55 8.69
CA HIS A 208 1.83 6.26 7.64
C HIS A 208 0.51 5.57 7.31
N GLY A 209 -0.50 6.33 6.87
CA GLY A 209 -1.67 5.72 6.25
C GLY A 209 -1.28 5.12 4.91
N VAL A 210 -0.94 6.01 3.97
CA VAL A 210 -0.40 5.68 2.65
C VAL A 210 0.98 6.29 2.51
N LEU A 211 1.97 5.46 2.18
CA LEU A 211 3.33 5.88 1.86
C LEU A 211 3.65 5.48 0.42
N ILE A 212 3.88 6.48 -0.43
CA ILE A 212 4.44 6.30 -1.78
C ILE A 212 5.91 6.68 -1.70
N GLN A 213 6.79 5.70 -1.81
CA GLN A 213 8.23 5.86 -1.78
C GLN A 213 8.79 5.40 -3.11
N GLU A 214 9.13 6.36 -3.98
CA GLU A 214 9.70 6.11 -5.32
C GLU A 214 8.77 5.35 -6.30
N GLY A 215 7.54 5.05 -5.91
CA GLY A 215 6.52 4.42 -6.75
C GLY A 215 5.67 5.41 -7.55
N THR A 216 4.88 4.88 -8.49
CA THR A 216 4.01 5.67 -9.38
C THR A 216 2.57 5.15 -9.42
N ILE A 217 1.62 6.08 -9.54
CA ILE A 217 0.19 5.81 -9.69
C ILE A 217 -0.35 6.58 -10.89
N SER A 218 -1.01 5.93 -11.84
CA SER A 218 -1.47 6.62 -13.04
C SER A 218 -2.77 6.14 -13.66
N THR A 219 -3.56 7.08 -14.21
CA THR A 219 -4.66 6.80 -15.13
C THR A 219 -4.44 7.46 -16.48
N ARG A 220 -4.65 6.72 -17.57
CA ARG A 220 -4.39 7.19 -18.95
C ARG A 220 -5.65 7.65 -19.71
N GLY A 221 -6.81 7.34 -19.16
CA GLY A 221 -8.13 7.69 -19.68
C GLY A 221 -8.89 8.52 -18.65
N LYS A 222 -10.10 8.07 -18.33
CA LYS A 222 -11.05 8.82 -17.47
C LYS A 222 -10.99 8.49 -15.98
N GLY A 223 -10.25 7.44 -15.59
CA GLY A 223 -10.20 7.00 -14.20
C GLY A 223 -9.66 8.09 -13.27
N ASN A 224 -10.27 8.24 -12.11
CA ASN A 224 -9.80 9.12 -11.04
C ASN A 224 -8.76 8.40 -10.18
N ILE A 225 -7.95 9.18 -9.46
CA ILE A 225 -7.05 8.64 -8.43
C ILE A 225 -7.47 9.22 -7.08
N THR A 226 -7.78 8.35 -6.12
CA THR A 226 -8.11 8.74 -4.74
C THR A 226 -7.14 8.08 -3.78
N LEU A 227 -6.47 8.88 -2.95
CA LEU A 227 -5.66 8.42 -1.84
C LEU A 227 -6.29 8.87 -0.53
N GLU A 228 -6.65 7.94 0.34
CA GLU A 228 -7.14 8.21 1.69
C GLU A 228 -6.22 7.56 2.71
N GLY A 229 -5.56 8.39 3.50
CA GLY A 229 -4.56 7.95 4.45
C GLY A 229 -4.83 8.45 5.86
N ILE A 230 -4.85 7.54 6.82
CA ILE A 230 -4.88 7.84 8.25
C ILE A 230 -3.56 7.39 8.86
N SER A 231 -2.76 8.31 9.41
CA SER A 231 -1.51 7.94 10.07
C SER A 231 -1.79 7.07 11.29
N GLY A 232 -0.78 6.33 11.74
CA GLY A 232 -0.80 5.76 13.08
C GLY A 232 -0.76 6.85 14.15
N GLN A 233 -0.99 6.46 15.41
CA GLN A 233 -0.56 7.27 16.55
C GLN A 233 0.98 7.24 16.64
N GLY A 234 1.57 8.23 17.32
CA GLY A 234 3.03 8.40 17.40
C GLY A 234 3.53 9.68 16.71
N SER A 235 4.84 9.77 16.43
CA SER A 235 5.45 10.98 15.83
C SER A 235 5.93 10.78 14.38
N ARG A 236 6.08 11.86 13.61
CA ARG A 236 6.56 11.82 12.21
C ARG A 236 5.73 10.93 11.28
N GLY A 237 4.47 10.65 11.66
CA GLY A 237 3.52 9.92 10.84
C GLY A 237 2.75 10.89 9.96
N SER A 238 2.42 10.43 8.75
CA SER A 238 1.61 11.20 7.82
C SER A 238 0.38 10.41 7.39
N GLY A 239 -0.75 11.08 7.22
CA GLY A 239 -1.92 10.43 6.62
C GLY A 239 -1.55 9.89 5.26
N VAL A 240 -1.10 10.78 4.38
CA VAL A 240 -0.46 10.44 3.10
C VAL A 240 0.94 11.03 3.06
N GLN A 241 1.94 10.22 2.73
CA GLN A 241 3.28 10.67 2.38
C GLN A 241 3.63 10.27 0.95
N ILE A 242 4.17 11.22 0.19
CA ILE A 242 4.69 11.00 -1.16
C ILE A 242 6.15 11.43 -1.16
N ASP A 243 7.05 10.48 -1.38
CA ASP A 243 8.48 10.66 -1.33
C ASP A 243 9.11 10.17 -2.64
N PRO A 244 9.68 11.06 -3.46
CA PRO A 244 10.33 10.67 -4.70
C PRO A 244 11.72 10.06 -4.48
N GLY A 245 12.23 10.01 -3.24
CA GLY A 245 13.60 9.61 -2.95
C GLY A 245 14.60 10.42 -3.78
N ASN A 246 15.57 9.74 -4.38
CA ASN A 246 16.57 10.38 -5.26
C ASN A 246 16.13 10.42 -6.73
N VAL A 247 14.87 10.08 -7.04
CA VAL A 247 14.37 9.98 -8.42
C VAL A 247 14.09 11.37 -8.99
N VAL A 248 14.92 11.81 -9.92
CA VAL A 248 14.71 13.07 -10.65
C VAL A 248 13.42 12.96 -11.48
N ASP A 249 12.54 13.95 -11.34
CA ASP A 249 11.26 14.03 -12.07
C ASP A 249 10.35 12.80 -11.91
N ASN A 250 10.16 12.33 -10.68
CA ASN A 250 9.22 11.25 -10.40
C ASN A 250 7.77 11.71 -10.62
N ASN A 251 7.11 11.15 -11.64
CA ASN A 251 5.68 11.31 -11.88
C ASN A 251 4.87 10.43 -10.92
N ALA A 252 4.95 10.76 -9.63
CA ALA A 252 4.38 9.97 -8.55
C ALA A 252 2.88 9.73 -8.75
N ILE A 253 2.13 10.73 -9.18
CA ILE A 253 0.69 10.61 -9.45
C ILE A 253 0.33 11.35 -10.73
N THR A 254 -0.28 10.66 -11.70
CA THR A 254 -0.69 11.29 -12.97
C THR A 254 -2.06 10.82 -13.44
N THR A 255 -2.93 11.76 -13.81
CA THR A 255 -4.15 11.46 -14.55
C THR A 255 -4.15 12.16 -15.91
N THR A 256 -4.81 11.55 -16.89
CA THR A 256 -5.05 12.20 -18.17
C THR A 256 -6.32 13.04 -18.11
N GLN A 257 -7.49 12.43 -17.87
CA GLN A 257 -8.78 13.13 -17.82
C GLN A 257 -9.46 13.08 -16.44
N GLY A 258 -9.03 12.20 -15.53
CA GLY A 258 -9.63 12.05 -14.21
C GLY A 258 -9.14 13.07 -13.18
N ASP A 259 -9.87 13.21 -12.10
CA ASP A 259 -9.47 14.01 -10.93
C ASP A 259 -8.45 13.24 -10.07
N ILE A 260 -7.63 13.99 -9.33
CA ILE A 260 -6.76 13.48 -8.26
C ILE A 260 -7.29 14.02 -6.93
N ALA A 261 -7.64 13.12 -6.02
CA ALA A 261 -8.01 13.45 -4.64
C ALA A 261 -7.03 12.82 -3.66
N ILE A 262 -6.41 13.63 -2.80
CA ILE A 262 -5.50 13.18 -1.75
C ILE A 262 -6.04 13.67 -0.41
N ARG A 263 -6.38 12.74 0.47
CA ARG A 263 -6.95 13.02 1.78
C ARG A 263 -6.09 12.35 2.83
N GLY A 264 -5.44 13.18 3.65
CA GLY A 264 -4.53 12.69 4.67
C GLY A 264 -4.94 13.21 6.04
N THR A 265 -5.10 12.31 7.00
CA THR A 265 -5.34 12.64 8.40
C THR A 265 -4.22 12.07 9.24
N SER A 266 -3.54 12.92 10.02
CA SER A 266 -2.66 12.45 11.07
C SER A 266 -3.37 12.42 12.41
N LEU A 267 -3.20 11.32 13.16
CA LEU A 267 -3.84 11.13 14.46
C LEU A 267 -3.11 11.91 15.57
N LEU A 268 -3.80 12.12 16.70
CA LEU A 268 -3.25 12.81 17.86
C LEU A 268 -2.10 11.99 18.45
N SER A 269 -0.96 12.64 18.72
CA SER A 269 0.11 12.08 19.54
C SER A 269 0.25 12.88 20.83
N ASN A 270 0.70 12.19 21.87
CA ASN A 270 0.99 12.70 23.20
C ASN A 270 2.45 13.20 23.35
N GLU A 271 3.30 12.96 22.34
CA GLU A 271 4.75 13.21 22.37
C GLU A 271 5.23 13.68 20.97
N GLU A 272 5.09 14.98 20.70
CA GLU A 272 5.86 15.75 19.70
C GLU A 272 5.80 15.43 18.16
N LEU A 273 6.79 15.98 17.44
CA LEU A 273 6.87 16.74 16.16
C LEU A 273 6.45 16.09 14.82
N ASN A 274 6.08 16.95 13.85
CA ASN A 274 5.91 16.70 12.40
C ASN A 274 4.82 15.69 12.02
N ASN A 275 3.66 15.77 12.66
CA ASN A 275 2.50 14.94 12.32
C ASN A 275 1.67 15.65 11.23
N ASN A 276 1.91 15.24 9.98
CA ASN A 276 1.34 15.91 8.81
C ASN A 276 0.09 15.18 8.35
N GLY A 277 -1.00 15.89 8.05
CA GLY A 277 -2.10 15.27 7.32
C GLY A 277 -1.58 14.70 6.00
N ILE A 278 -0.91 15.55 5.23
CA ILE A 278 -0.25 15.21 3.97
C ILE A 278 1.18 15.74 3.96
N GLU A 279 2.14 14.93 3.53
CA GLU A 279 3.54 15.30 3.36
C GLU A 279 4.02 14.94 1.94
N ILE A 280 4.45 15.92 1.16
CA ILE A 280 4.97 15.71 -0.20
C ILE A 280 6.43 16.19 -0.25
N ASN A 281 7.29 15.24 -0.61
CA ASN A 281 8.73 15.36 -0.77
C ASN A 281 9.43 15.85 0.52
N ARG A 282 9.86 14.89 1.34
CA ARG A 282 10.26 15.08 2.73
C ARG A 282 11.54 15.92 2.87
N GLN A 283 11.51 16.89 3.80
CA GLN A 283 12.47 17.99 3.91
C GLN A 283 13.92 17.63 4.34
N ASN A 284 14.20 16.39 4.74
CA ASN A 284 15.45 16.06 5.45
C ASN A 284 16.54 15.40 4.61
N ASP A 285 16.29 15.15 3.33
CA ASP A 285 17.27 14.54 2.47
C ASP A 285 17.84 15.62 1.53
N THR A 286 19.16 15.72 1.44
CA THR A 286 19.85 16.79 0.72
C THR A 286 19.96 16.51 -0.78
N ASP A 287 19.63 15.29 -1.20
CA ASP A 287 19.69 14.81 -2.58
C ASP A 287 18.28 14.40 -3.10
N ILE A 288 17.22 15.07 -2.65
CA ILE A 288 15.86 14.75 -3.09
C ILE A 288 15.63 15.02 -4.58
N GLY A 289 14.91 14.09 -5.19
CA GLY A 289 14.31 14.19 -6.51
C GLY A 289 13.03 15.03 -6.48
N THR A 290 12.41 15.22 -7.64
CA THR A 290 11.18 16.02 -7.76
C THR A 290 9.96 15.13 -7.70
N ALA A 291 9.01 15.40 -6.81
CA ALA A 291 7.70 14.76 -6.82
C ALA A 291 6.73 15.52 -7.73
N LYS A 292 6.15 14.85 -8.73
CA LYS A 292 5.16 15.45 -9.63
C LYS A 292 3.78 14.83 -9.46
N ILE A 293 2.78 15.70 -9.31
CA ILE A 293 1.36 15.34 -9.27
C ILE A 293 0.67 16.14 -10.36
N THR A 294 0.20 15.44 -11.40
CA THR A 294 -0.25 16.08 -12.63
C THR A 294 -1.61 15.57 -13.09
N SER A 295 -2.51 16.47 -13.47
CA SER A 295 -3.71 16.15 -14.27
C SER A 295 -3.69 16.89 -15.62
N THR A 296 -3.78 16.19 -16.75
CA THR A 296 -3.37 16.76 -18.07
C THR A 296 -4.49 17.07 -19.08
N ALA A 297 -5.77 17.05 -18.69
CA ALA A 297 -6.89 17.40 -19.58
C ALA A 297 -8.08 18.02 -18.82
N GLY A 298 -7.82 18.93 -17.89
CA GLY A 298 -8.87 19.63 -17.12
C GLY A 298 -9.35 18.92 -15.86
N GLY A 299 -8.73 17.80 -15.48
CA GLY A 299 -8.98 17.19 -14.18
C GLY A 299 -8.44 18.05 -13.04
N ASN A 300 -9.14 18.02 -11.92
CA ASN A 300 -8.81 18.77 -10.73
C ASN A 300 -7.82 18.00 -9.86
N ILE A 301 -7.03 18.74 -9.08
CA ILE A 301 -6.22 18.20 -8.00
C ILE A 301 -6.79 18.76 -6.70
N ALA A 302 -7.35 17.90 -5.85
CA ALA A 302 -7.85 18.25 -4.52
C ALA A 302 -6.99 17.58 -3.45
N ILE A 303 -6.34 18.38 -2.61
CA ILE A 303 -5.50 17.92 -1.51
C ILE A 303 -6.10 18.45 -0.21
N THR A 304 -6.53 17.55 0.67
CA THR A 304 -7.13 17.89 1.97
C THR A 304 -6.36 17.21 3.08
N GLY A 305 -5.69 18.00 3.91
CA GLY A 305 -4.81 17.50 4.95
C GLY A 305 -5.23 17.93 6.35
N PHE A 306 -5.42 16.98 7.26
CA PHE A 306 -5.68 17.24 8.68
C PHE A 306 -4.45 16.85 9.50
N GLY A 307 -3.74 17.85 10.02
CA GLY A 307 -2.56 17.67 10.86
C GLY A 307 -2.91 17.02 12.19
N GLY A 308 -1.96 16.28 12.74
CA GLY A 308 -2.08 15.67 14.06
C GLY A 308 -2.00 16.69 15.19
N GLY A 309 -2.22 16.23 16.41
CA GLY A 309 -1.89 16.99 17.62
C GLY A 309 -0.43 16.75 18.01
N GLY A 310 0.16 17.67 18.79
CA GLY A 310 1.54 17.55 19.27
C GLY A 310 2.09 18.89 19.75
N THR A 311 3.39 18.95 20.03
CA THR A 311 4.03 20.16 20.57
C THR A 311 4.41 21.17 19.49
N GLU A 312 4.97 20.75 18.35
CA GLU A 312 5.40 21.64 17.25
C GLU A 312 5.30 21.00 15.84
N ARG A 313 5.28 21.84 14.79
CA ARG A 313 5.34 21.46 13.37
C ARG A 313 4.28 20.48 12.87
N ASN A 314 3.09 20.47 13.46
CA ASN A 314 1.97 19.70 12.91
C ASN A 314 1.33 20.49 11.79
N ARG A 315 1.24 19.89 10.60
CA ARG A 315 0.74 20.58 9.40
C ARG A 315 -0.45 19.86 8.83
N GLY A 316 -1.44 20.62 8.36
CA GLY A 316 -2.49 20.04 7.51
C GLY A 316 -1.86 19.43 6.27
N ILE A 317 -1.19 20.29 5.50
CA ILE A 317 -0.48 19.94 4.27
C ILE A 317 0.94 20.48 4.37
N PHE A 318 1.92 19.65 3.99
CA PHE A 318 3.29 20.09 3.75
C PHE A 318 3.74 19.69 2.35
N ILE A 319 4.25 20.67 1.60
CA ILE A 319 4.77 20.51 0.25
C ILE A 319 6.14 21.19 0.20
N SER A 320 7.19 20.45 -0.15
CA SER A 320 8.52 21.06 -0.28
C SER A 320 8.74 21.76 -1.62
N SER A 321 9.81 22.55 -1.71
CA SER A 321 10.18 23.30 -2.91
C SER A 321 10.51 22.44 -4.13
N GLN A 322 10.67 21.13 -3.94
CA GLN A 322 10.94 20.16 -5.01
C GLN A 322 9.70 19.34 -5.35
N THR A 323 8.53 19.98 -5.28
CA THR A 323 7.26 19.38 -5.71
C THR A 323 6.68 20.20 -6.84
N GLU A 324 6.17 19.52 -7.86
CA GLU A 324 5.40 20.11 -8.95
C GLU A 324 3.94 19.63 -8.85
N LEU A 325 3.02 20.55 -8.60
CA LEU A 325 1.57 20.30 -8.74
C LEU A 325 1.09 21.02 -9.99
N SER A 326 0.49 20.30 -10.93
CA SER A 326 0.09 20.88 -12.22
C SER A 326 -1.22 20.32 -12.73
N THR A 327 -2.09 21.22 -13.19
CA THR A 327 -3.25 20.88 -14.01
C THR A 327 -3.19 21.65 -15.33
N THR A 328 -3.66 21.06 -16.41
CA THR A 328 -3.75 21.73 -17.72
C THR A 328 -5.21 21.91 -18.14
N GLY A 329 -5.47 22.81 -19.09
CA GLY A 329 -6.84 23.14 -19.51
C GLY A 329 -7.56 23.97 -18.44
N ASP A 330 -8.81 23.62 -18.14
CA ASP A 330 -9.68 24.35 -17.20
C ASP A 330 -9.67 23.76 -15.77
N GLY A 331 -8.79 22.80 -15.50
CA GLY A 331 -8.71 22.14 -14.19
C GLY A 331 -8.22 23.09 -13.10
N SER A 332 -8.58 22.79 -11.86
CA SER A 332 -8.19 23.58 -10.69
C SER A 332 -7.36 22.76 -9.69
N ILE A 333 -6.49 23.46 -8.95
CA ILE A 333 -5.77 22.90 -7.80
C ILE A 333 -6.39 23.49 -6.54
N PHE A 334 -6.90 22.62 -5.67
CA PHE A 334 -7.50 22.96 -4.37
C PHE A 334 -6.66 22.35 -3.26
N LEU A 335 -6.20 23.20 -2.34
CA LEU A 335 -5.46 22.81 -1.13
C LEU A 335 -6.29 23.26 0.08
N ASP A 336 -6.56 22.34 1.00
CA ASP A 336 -7.26 22.60 2.25
C ASP A 336 -6.52 21.90 3.40
N GLY A 337 -5.62 22.63 4.04
CA GLY A 337 -4.91 22.19 5.21
C GLY A 337 -5.58 22.66 6.48
N THR A 338 -5.77 21.76 7.44
CA THR A 338 -6.17 22.11 8.80
C THR A 338 -5.14 21.55 9.78
N ALA A 339 -4.39 22.41 10.46
CA ALA A 339 -3.59 22.01 11.60
C ALA A 339 -4.48 21.83 12.85
N ARG A 340 -4.14 20.86 13.70
CA ARG A 340 -4.69 20.77 15.05
C ARG A 340 -3.71 21.43 16.03
N GLY A 341 -4.25 22.02 17.11
CA GLY A 341 -3.50 22.89 18.02
C GLY A 341 -2.32 22.17 18.71
N GLY A 342 -1.23 22.90 18.89
CA GLY A 342 -0.06 22.49 19.67
C GLY A 342 0.36 23.54 20.69
N THR A 343 1.29 23.16 21.58
CA THR A 343 1.72 23.98 22.72
C THR A 343 2.87 24.96 22.42
N VAL A 344 3.45 24.91 21.21
CA VAL A 344 4.60 25.74 20.77
C VAL A 344 4.46 26.15 19.27
N GLU A 345 5.41 26.94 18.75
CA GLU A 345 5.45 27.58 17.42
C GLU A 345 5.36 26.58 16.21
N ASP A 346 5.12 27.12 15.00
CA ASP A 346 5.14 26.43 13.69
C ASP A 346 4.05 25.39 13.34
N ASN A 347 2.90 25.36 14.03
CA ASN A 347 1.72 24.61 13.53
C ASN A 347 1.05 25.39 12.38
N GLN A 348 0.87 24.77 11.21
CA GLN A 348 0.41 25.44 9.99
C GLN A 348 -0.77 24.69 9.33
N GLY A 349 -1.87 25.40 9.09
CA GLY A 349 -3.07 24.86 8.45
C GLY A 349 -3.44 25.68 7.21
N GLU A 350 -2.55 25.77 6.24
CA GLU A 350 -2.90 26.35 4.92
C GLU A 350 -3.38 25.25 3.97
#